data_AF-A0A7X3NVB0-F1
#
_entry.id   AF-A0A7X3NVB0-F1
#
_cell.length_a   1.000
_cell.length_b   1.000
_cell.length_c   1.000
_cell.angle_alpha   90.00
_cell.angle_beta   90.00
_cell.angle_gamma   90.00
#
_symmetry.space_group_name_H-M   'P 1'
#
loop_
_entity.id
_entity.type
_entity.pdbx_description
1 polymer ?
#
loop_
_entity_poly.entity_id
_entity_poly.type
_entity_poly.pdbx_seq_one_letter_code
_entity_poly.pdbx_strand_id
1 'polypeptide(L)'
;MKTFETRGPVDAARNYVVKRTTELVGFVDRVKQGRYIVIFAPRQTGKTTFFRWALEALVDAEITYFPIQLNLEEYKNFSPSDFYRRLHKDIHKEIKSVFEKRGETFSDRLSQFLENTKITNHVSMREFFEDLANLLISNSGSQTTPATQRVVIIIDEFDGIPQTVVSDFLHSLRRIYLSGVDSRCPFSLGIVGVKSITQLNYDRSISPFNIQDEFALPNFTLEQVQELLAQYTEAVGQVFAPEVIKALHRQTAGQPFLVTRFAQILT
;
A
#
# COMPACT_ATOMS: atom_id res chain seq x y z
N MET A 1 -12.12 21.09 15.47
CA MET A 1 -11.00 21.92 14.97
C MET A 1 -9.92 20.98 14.46
N LYS A 2 -9.35 21.23 13.26
CA LYS A 2 -8.33 20.37 12.66
C LYS A 2 -6.95 20.61 13.31
N THR A 3 -6.08 19.60 13.33
CA THR A 3 -4.74 19.68 13.93
C THR A 3 -3.63 19.21 12.99
N PHE A 4 -2.41 19.65 13.23
CA PHE A 4 -1.20 19.10 12.60
C PHE A 4 -0.82 17.77 13.27
N GLU A 5 -0.90 16.65 12.54
CA GLU A 5 -0.59 15.31 13.06
C GLU A 5 0.81 14.85 12.62
N THR A 6 1.59 14.36 13.58
CA THR A 6 3.00 13.98 13.39
C THR A 6 3.29 12.52 13.76
N ARG A 7 2.34 11.80 14.38
CA ARG A 7 2.58 10.50 15.03
C ARG A 7 1.93 9.29 14.34
N GLY A 8 1.01 9.46 13.40
CA GLY A 8 0.25 8.33 12.87
C GLY A 8 -0.84 8.76 11.89
N PRO A 9 -1.58 7.82 11.28
CA PRO A 9 -2.27 8.02 10.01
C PRO A 9 -3.08 9.31 10.03
N VAL A 10 -2.74 10.19 9.09
CA VAL A 10 -3.37 11.50 8.97
C VAL A 10 -4.76 11.32 8.40
N ASP A 11 -5.77 11.84 9.11
CA ASP A 11 -7.17 11.81 8.72
C ASP A 11 -7.58 13.19 8.22
N ALA A 12 -7.98 13.32 6.96
CA ALA A 12 -8.37 14.60 6.36
C ALA A 12 -9.60 15.25 7.04
N ALA A 13 -10.41 14.49 7.78
CA ALA A 13 -11.50 15.02 8.60
C ALA A 13 -11.00 15.72 9.87
N ARG A 14 -9.87 15.25 10.43
CA ARG A 14 -9.33 15.67 11.73
C ARG A 14 -8.05 16.49 11.63
N ASN A 15 -7.37 16.43 10.49
CA ASN A 15 -6.03 16.98 10.30
C ASN A 15 -5.90 17.82 9.03
N TYR A 16 -4.90 18.69 9.01
CA TYR A 16 -4.45 19.38 7.80
C TYR A 16 -3.58 18.43 6.97
N VAL A 17 -3.83 18.33 5.66
CA VAL A 17 -3.16 17.33 4.82
C VAL A 17 -2.87 17.83 3.42
N VAL A 18 -1.70 17.45 2.90
CA VAL A 18 -1.35 17.58 1.48
C VAL A 18 -1.77 16.29 0.77
N LYS A 19 -2.64 16.39 -0.25
CA LYS A 19 -3.27 15.23 -0.89
C LYS A 19 -2.36 14.40 -1.80
N ARG A 20 -1.22 14.94 -2.25
CA ARG A 20 -0.27 14.25 -3.16
C ARG A 20 -0.98 13.65 -4.40
N THR A 21 -1.87 14.42 -5.02
CA THR A 21 -2.77 13.95 -6.08
C THR A 21 -2.02 13.38 -7.29
N THR A 22 -0.93 14.02 -7.70
CA THR A 22 -0.12 13.57 -8.85
C THR A 22 0.52 12.21 -8.57
N GLU A 23 1.04 12.01 -7.36
CA GLU A 23 1.61 10.75 -6.92
C GLU A 23 0.54 9.66 -6.84
N LEU A 24 -0.65 9.97 -6.30
CA LEU A 24 -1.78 9.04 -6.24
C LEU A 24 -2.19 8.55 -7.64
N VAL A 25 -2.37 9.48 -8.58
CA VAL A 25 -2.71 9.14 -9.98
C VAL A 25 -1.62 8.25 -10.58
N GLY A 26 -0.34 8.62 -10.42
CA GLY A 26 0.78 7.84 -10.94
C GLY A 26 0.90 6.45 -10.31
N PHE A 27 0.54 6.27 -9.05
CA PHE A 27 0.50 4.95 -8.41
C PHE A 27 -0.69 4.12 -8.92
N VAL A 28 -1.88 4.70 -8.95
CA VAL A 28 -3.11 4.05 -9.46
C VAL A 28 -2.95 3.60 -10.90
N ASP A 29 -2.33 4.40 -11.77
CA ASP A 29 -2.07 4.03 -13.17
C ASP A 29 -1.14 2.83 -13.29
N ARG A 30 -0.11 2.75 -12.44
CA ARG A 30 0.78 1.58 -12.38
C ARG A 30 0.05 0.33 -11.87
N VAL A 31 -0.85 0.50 -10.91
CA VAL A 31 -1.72 -0.58 -10.42
C VAL A 31 -2.66 -1.06 -11.52
N LYS A 32 -3.25 -0.15 -12.31
CA LYS A 32 -4.12 -0.50 -13.46
C LYS A 32 -3.39 -1.29 -14.55
N GLN A 33 -2.10 -1.01 -14.74
CA GLN A 33 -1.19 -1.79 -15.61
C GLN A 33 -0.73 -3.11 -14.95
N GLY A 34 -1.06 -3.30 -13.67
CA GLY A 34 -0.61 -4.38 -12.78
C GLY A 34 0.91 -4.52 -12.74
N ARG A 35 1.58 -3.39 -12.56
CA ARG A 35 3.01 -3.39 -12.26
C ARG A 35 3.25 -3.89 -10.83
N TYR A 36 4.45 -4.42 -10.61
CA TYR A 36 4.97 -4.72 -9.29
C TYR A 36 5.87 -3.54 -8.91
N ILE A 37 5.41 -2.75 -7.95
CA ILE A 37 5.90 -1.40 -7.66
C ILE A 37 6.69 -1.47 -6.36
N VAL A 38 7.88 -0.86 -6.36
CA VAL A 38 8.69 -0.70 -5.15
C VAL A 38 8.66 0.76 -4.73
N ILE A 39 8.30 0.99 -3.47
CA ILE A 39 8.17 2.33 -2.92
C ILE A 39 9.25 2.54 -1.88
N PHE A 40 10.14 3.45 -2.23
CA PHE A 40 11.17 3.93 -1.33
C PHE A 40 10.70 5.23 -0.72
N ALA A 41 10.45 5.16 0.59
CA ALA A 41 10.17 6.37 1.35
C ALA A 41 10.82 6.28 2.74
N PRO A 42 11.56 7.31 3.18
CA PRO A 42 12.05 7.43 4.55
C PRO A 42 10.93 7.31 5.59
N ARG A 43 11.22 6.89 6.83
CA ARG A 43 10.22 6.85 7.91
C ARG A 43 9.46 8.19 8.03
N GLN A 44 8.19 8.12 8.44
CA GLN A 44 7.34 9.30 8.72
C GLN A 44 7.08 10.21 7.51
N THR A 45 7.02 9.65 6.29
CA THR A 45 6.66 10.40 5.06
C THR A 45 5.17 10.34 4.70
N GLY A 46 4.32 9.74 5.55
CA GLY A 46 2.88 9.60 5.28
C GLY A 46 2.51 8.41 4.38
N LYS A 47 3.39 7.42 4.22
CA LYS A 47 3.16 6.19 3.43
C LYS A 47 1.80 5.54 3.69
N THR A 48 1.50 5.24 4.95
CA THR A 48 0.27 4.53 5.33
C THR A 48 -0.97 5.31 4.91
N THR A 49 -0.97 6.64 5.05
CA THR A 49 -2.05 7.51 4.57
C THR A 49 -2.12 7.51 3.03
N PHE A 50 -0.98 7.62 2.34
CA PHE A 50 -0.92 7.56 0.88
C PHE A 50 -1.52 6.27 0.33
N PHE A 51 -1.15 5.11 0.88
CA PHE A 51 -1.69 3.82 0.42
C PHE A 51 -3.16 3.68 0.71
N ARG A 52 -3.62 4.14 1.88
CA ARG A 52 -5.05 4.13 2.17
C ARG A 52 -5.83 4.91 1.12
N TRP A 53 -5.38 6.12 0.76
CA TRP A 53 -6.01 6.91 -0.29
C TRP A 53 -5.89 6.28 -1.68
N ALA A 54 -4.76 5.65 -1.99
CA ALA A 54 -4.60 4.92 -3.24
C ALA A 54 -5.58 3.75 -3.34
N LEU A 55 -5.77 3.01 -2.24
CA LEU A 55 -6.75 1.93 -2.17
C LEU A 55 -8.18 2.44 -2.27
N GLU A 56 -8.52 3.55 -1.59
CA GLU A 56 -9.82 4.21 -1.71
C GLU A 56 -10.08 4.69 -3.15
N ALA A 57 -9.07 5.23 -3.84
CA ALA A 57 -9.17 5.67 -5.23
C ALA A 57 -9.32 4.52 -6.24
N LEU A 58 -8.95 3.28 -5.87
CA LEU A 58 -9.14 2.09 -6.69
C LEU A 58 -10.57 1.52 -6.58
N VAL A 59 -11.40 2.05 -5.68
CA VAL A 59 -12.79 1.58 -5.48
C VAL A 59 -13.73 2.05 -6.60
N ASP A 60 -13.32 3.01 -7.44
CA ASP A 60 -14.21 3.73 -8.36
C ASP A 60 -13.91 3.52 -9.87
N ALA A 61 -13.69 2.27 -10.30
CA ALA A 61 -13.50 1.95 -11.72
C ALA A 61 -14.32 0.72 -12.13
N GLU A 62 -14.70 0.64 -13.41
CA GLU A 62 -15.40 -0.47 -14.09
C GLU A 62 -14.80 -1.88 -13.86
N ILE A 63 -13.63 -1.95 -13.21
CA ILE A 63 -12.95 -3.15 -12.75
C ILE A 63 -12.89 -3.11 -11.21
N THR A 64 -13.50 -4.09 -10.55
CA THR A 64 -13.46 -4.21 -9.10
C THR A 64 -12.09 -4.67 -8.63
N TYR A 65 -11.26 -3.76 -8.11
CA TYR A 65 -10.00 -4.13 -7.44
C TYR A 65 -10.27 -4.70 -6.05
N PHE A 66 -9.59 -5.77 -5.65
CA PHE A 66 -9.67 -6.37 -4.32
C PHE A 66 -8.39 -6.07 -3.53
N PRO A 67 -8.37 -5.04 -2.68
CA PRO A 67 -7.14 -4.60 -2.02
C PRO A 67 -6.85 -5.42 -0.75
N ILE A 68 -5.61 -5.87 -0.58
CA ILE A 68 -5.13 -6.54 0.63
C ILE A 68 -3.94 -5.74 1.16
N GLN A 69 -4.06 -5.17 2.36
CA GLN A 69 -2.98 -4.39 2.98
C GLN A 69 -2.33 -5.20 4.11
N LEU A 70 -1.04 -5.50 3.96
CA LEU A 70 -0.26 -6.25 4.94
C LEU A 70 0.79 -5.32 5.56
N ASN A 71 1.00 -5.43 6.87
CA ASN A 71 2.10 -4.77 7.57
C ASN A 71 2.97 -5.85 8.20
N LEU A 72 4.25 -5.90 7.82
CA LEU A 72 5.17 -6.95 8.23
C LEU A 72 6.16 -6.54 9.34
N GLU A 73 5.91 -5.42 10.04
CA GLU A 73 6.79 -4.90 11.10
C GLU A 73 7.09 -5.95 12.21
N GLU A 74 6.10 -6.77 12.57
CA GLU A 74 6.20 -7.78 13.64
C GLU A 74 6.91 -9.08 13.22
N TYR A 75 7.31 -9.24 11.95
CA TYR A 75 7.69 -10.56 11.39
C TYR A 75 9.19 -10.88 11.48
N LYS A 76 10.02 -9.90 11.88
CA LYS A 76 11.47 -9.92 11.72
C LYS A 76 12.18 -11.16 12.31
N ASN A 77 11.63 -11.71 13.39
CA ASN A 77 12.24 -12.81 14.15
C ASN A 77 11.44 -14.12 14.05
N PHE A 78 10.53 -14.24 13.09
CA PHE A 78 9.75 -15.46 12.92
C PHE A 78 10.52 -16.57 12.22
N SER A 79 10.25 -17.81 12.63
CA SER A 79 10.62 -18.97 11.83
C SER A 79 9.83 -18.98 10.51
N PRO A 80 10.31 -19.66 9.45
CA PRO A 80 9.57 -19.75 8.19
C PRO A 80 8.12 -20.23 8.36
N SER A 81 7.89 -21.24 9.20
CA SER A 81 6.54 -21.74 9.49
C SER A 81 5.66 -20.72 10.22
N ASP A 82 6.24 -19.94 11.13
CA ASP A 82 5.49 -18.91 11.86
C ASP A 82 5.16 -17.71 10.97
N PHE A 83 6.10 -17.34 10.08
CA PHE A 83 5.90 -16.31 9.07
C PHE A 83 4.67 -16.63 8.21
N TYR A 84 4.63 -17.80 7.57
CA TYR A 84 3.52 -18.16 6.68
C TYR A 84 2.21 -18.35 7.43
N ARG A 85 2.26 -18.91 8.65
CA ARG A 85 1.07 -19.04 9.51
C ARG A 85 0.49 -17.68 9.90
N ARG A 86 1.32 -16.70 10.24
CA ARG A 86 0.85 -15.35 10.57
C ARG A 86 0.39 -14.60 9.33
N LEU A 87 1.14 -14.67 8.22
CA LEU A 87 0.77 -14.12 6.93
C LEU A 87 -0.62 -14.61 6.49
N HIS A 88 -0.90 -15.91 6.63
CA HIS A 88 -2.21 -16.48 6.33
C HIS A 88 -3.34 -15.84 7.16
N LYS A 89 -3.13 -15.68 8.48
CA LYS A 89 -4.11 -15.05 9.36
C LYS A 89 -4.38 -13.60 8.98
N ASP A 90 -3.33 -12.85 8.66
CA ASP A 90 -3.46 -11.43 8.33
C ASP A 90 -4.11 -11.24 6.95
N ILE A 91 -3.80 -12.08 5.95
CA ILE A 91 -4.53 -12.11 4.68
C ILE A 91 -6.02 -12.42 4.89
N HIS A 92 -6.35 -13.45 5.68
CA HIS A 92 -7.74 -13.81 5.97
C HIS A 92 -8.48 -12.65 6.66
N LYS A 93 -7.85 -11.99 7.63
CA LYS A 93 -8.43 -10.82 8.30
C LYS A 93 -8.70 -9.67 7.33
N GLU A 94 -7.76 -9.38 6.44
CA GLU A 94 -7.94 -8.32 5.43
C GLU A 94 -9.04 -8.66 4.43
N ILE A 95 -9.10 -9.92 3.95
CA ILE A 95 -10.21 -10.37 3.09
C ILE A 95 -11.55 -10.12 3.79
N LYS A 96 -11.69 -10.52 5.07
CA LYS A 96 -12.89 -10.21 5.88
C LYS A 96 -13.20 -8.73 5.95
N SER A 97 -12.19 -7.90 6.23
CA SER A 97 -12.37 -6.45 6.30
C SER A 97 -12.86 -5.85 4.97
N VAL A 98 -12.39 -6.36 3.83
CA VAL A 98 -12.83 -5.90 2.50
C VAL A 98 -14.31 -6.24 2.26
N PHE A 99 -14.74 -7.47 2.54
CA PHE A 99 -16.13 -7.89 2.41
C PHE A 99 -17.05 -7.07 3.34
N GLU A 100 -16.65 -6.88 4.60
CA GLU A 100 -17.38 -6.05 5.57
C GLU A 100 -17.54 -4.60 5.09
N LYS A 101 -16.48 -3.99 4.56
CA LYS A 101 -16.51 -2.61 4.03
C LYS A 101 -17.41 -2.46 2.80
N ARG A 102 -17.56 -3.53 2.00
CA ARG A 102 -18.45 -3.56 0.83
C ARG A 102 -19.89 -3.92 1.18
N GLY A 103 -20.15 -4.41 2.39
CA GLY A 103 -21.44 -5.01 2.75
C GLY A 103 -21.73 -6.30 1.97
N GLU A 104 -20.70 -6.97 1.44
CA GLU A 104 -20.82 -8.22 0.70
C GLU A 104 -20.71 -9.42 1.67
N THR A 105 -21.45 -10.49 1.41
CA THR A 105 -21.31 -11.75 2.15
C THR A 105 -20.34 -12.68 1.44
N PHE A 106 -19.62 -13.47 2.24
CA PHE A 106 -18.83 -14.58 1.71
C PHE A 106 -19.74 -15.56 0.96
N SER A 107 -19.31 -16.03 -0.21
CA SER A 107 -19.92 -17.22 -0.79
C SER A 107 -19.54 -18.44 0.05
N ASP A 108 -20.42 -19.45 0.12
CA ASP A 108 -20.13 -20.70 0.86
C ASP A 108 -18.80 -21.33 0.43
N ARG A 109 -18.49 -21.25 -0.88
CA ARG A 109 -17.22 -21.72 -1.45
C ARG A 109 -16.02 -20.95 -0.91
N LEU A 110 -16.12 -19.62 -0.81
CA LEU A 110 -15.03 -18.79 -0.30
C LEU A 110 -14.82 -19.01 1.21
N SER A 111 -15.91 -19.14 1.99
CA SER A 111 -15.83 -19.48 3.41
C SER A 111 -15.13 -20.83 3.64
N GLN A 112 -15.56 -21.87 2.91
CA GLN A 112 -14.93 -23.19 2.99
C GLN A 112 -13.47 -23.18 2.55
N PHE A 113 -13.13 -22.40 1.52
CA PHE A 113 -11.75 -22.22 1.08
C PHE A 113 -10.89 -21.59 2.17
N LEU A 114 -11.34 -20.48 2.78
CA LEU A 114 -10.59 -19.77 3.82
C LEU A 114 -10.44 -20.56 5.14
N GLU A 115 -11.36 -21.49 5.41
CA GLU A 115 -11.28 -22.38 6.57
C GLU A 115 -10.35 -23.58 6.35
N ASN A 116 -10.37 -24.17 5.15
CA ASN A 116 -9.63 -25.39 4.86
C ASN A 116 -8.21 -25.14 4.34
N THR A 117 -7.96 -23.99 3.73
CA THR A 117 -6.62 -23.68 3.20
C THR A 117 -5.68 -23.19 4.29
N LYS A 118 -4.39 -23.49 4.10
CA LYS A 118 -3.31 -23.03 4.96
C LYS A 118 -2.12 -22.69 4.10
N ILE A 119 -1.60 -21.48 4.27
CA ILE A 119 -0.32 -21.10 3.70
C ILE A 119 0.78 -21.58 4.67
N THR A 120 1.58 -22.54 4.22
CA THR A 120 2.66 -23.17 5.00
C THR A 120 4.04 -22.81 4.46
N ASN A 121 4.14 -22.49 3.18
CA ASN A 121 5.36 -22.13 2.46
C ASN A 121 5.06 -21.26 1.23
N HIS A 122 6.10 -20.81 0.52
CA HIS A 122 6.00 -19.97 -0.67
C HIS A 122 5.21 -20.62 -1.83
N VAL A 123 5.19 -21.95 -1.96
CA VAL A 123 4.45 -22.67 -3.00
C VAL A 123 2.96 -22.67 -2.68
N SER A 124 2.59 -23.05 -1.46
CA SER A 124 1.21 -23.00 -0.98
C SER A 124 0.63 -21.58 -0.98
N MET A 125 1.49 -20.56 -0.81
CA MET A 125 1.10 -19.16 -0.94
C MET A 125 0.68 -18.84 -2.38
N ARG A 126 1.45 -19.32 -3.37
CA ARG A 126 1.11 -19.15 -4.78
C ARG A 126 -0.21 -19.83 -5.12
N GLU A 127 -0.36 -21.10 -4.73
CA GLU A 127 -1.57 -21.89 -4.95
C GLU A 127 -2.79 -21.22 -4.31
N PHE A 128 -2.64 -20.70 -3.08
CA PHE A 128 -3.69 -19.94 -2.40
C PHE A 128 -4.14 -18.72 -3.22
N PHE A 129 -3.22 -17.95 -3.79
CA PHE A 129 -3.60 -16.78 -4.59
C PHE A 129 -4.24 -17.17 -5.94
N GLU A 130 -3.75 -18.23 -6.58
CA GLU A 130 -4.35 -18.79 -7.80
C GLU A 130 -5.80 -19.22 -7.54
N ASP A 131 -6.05 -19.96 -6.46
CA ASP A 131 -7.39 -20.39 -6.06
C ASP A 131 -8.27 -19.22 -5.63
N LEU A 132 -7.72 -18.27 -4.87
CA LEU A 132 -8.44 -17.06 -4.45
C LEU A 132 -8.93 -16.27 -5.66
N ALA A 133 -8.11 -16.11 -6.70
CA ALA A 133 -8.53 -15.43 -7.92
C ALA A 133 -9.69 -16.14 -8.62
N ASN A 134 -9.67 -17.48 -8.69
CA ASN A 134 -10.77 -18.25 -9.26
C ASN A 134 -12.07 -18.09 -8.48
N LEU A 135 -11.98 -17.91 -7.15
CA LEU A 135 -13.14 -17.73 -6.27
C LEU A 135 -13.69 -16.30 -6.26
N LEU A 136 -12.84 -15.30 -6.52
CA LEU A 136 -13.21 -13.89 -6.61
C LEU A 136 -13.78 -13.51 -8.00
N ILE A 137 -14.06 -14.48 -8.87
CA ILE A 137 -14.84 -14.27 -10.09
C ILE A 137 -16.31 -14.11 -9.68
N SER A 138 -16.78 -12.87 -9.57
CA SER A 138 -18.17 -12.57 -9.25
C SER A 138 -19.06 -12.88 -10.46
N ASN A 139 -20.00 -13.82 -10.29
CA ASN A 139 -21.17 -13.96 -11.18
C ASN A 139 -22.21 -12.87 -10.86
N SER A 140 -21.82 -11.61 -10.95
CA SER A 140 -22.77 -10.51 -10.82
C SER A 140 -23.57 -10.42 -12.12
N GLY A 141 -24.84 -10.81 -12.05
CA GLY A 141 -25.73 -11.00 -13.18
C GLY A 141 -25.90 -9.76 -14.05
N SER A 142 -25.40 -9.85 -15.27
CA SER A 142 -25.85 -9.15 -16.49
C SER A 142 -25.08 -9.77 -17.65
N GLN A 143 -25.74 -9.93 -18.79
CA GLN A 143 -25.36 -10.81 -19.90
C GLN A 143 -24.14 -10.36 -20.74
N THR A 144 -23.17 -9.66 -20.15
CA THR A 144 -21.98 -9.18 -20.83
C THR A 144 -20.78 -9.26 -19.89
N THR A 145 -19.96 -10.30 -20.09
CA THR A 145 -18.63 -10.56 -19.49
C THR A 145 -18.54 -10.67 -17.95
N PRO A 146 -18.02 -11.78 -17.38
CA PRO A 146 -17.80 -11.90 -15.95
C PRO A 146 -16.81 -10.81 -15.46
N ALA A 147 -17.25 -9.97 -14.52
CA ALA A 147 -16.40 -8.98 -13.88
C ALA A 147 -15.41 -9.70 -12.96
N THR A 148 -14.20 -9.92 -13.45
CA THR A 148 -13.13 -10.56 -12.67
C THR A 148 -12.54 -9.55 -11.70
N GLN A 149 -12.57 -9.85 -10.39
CA GLN A 149 -11.94 -8.97 -9.40
C GLN A 149 -10.42 -9.07 -9.48
N ARG A 150 -9.72 -7.93 -9.50
CA ARG A 150 -8.25 -7.89 -9.55
C ARG A 150 -7.65 -7.71 -8.16
N VAL A 151 -6.99 -8.75 -7.64
CA VAL A 151 -6.33 -8.68 -6.33
C VAL A 151 -5.12 -7.76 -6.39
N VAL A 152 -5.08 -6.76 -5.52
CA VAL A 152 -3.97 -5.81 -5.35
C VAL A 152 -3.43 -5.96 -3.95
N ILE A 153 -2.14 -6.27 -3.80
CA ILE A 153 -1.52 -6.41 -2.48
C ILE A 153 -0.61 -5.22 -2.23
N ILE A 154 -0.72 -4.63 -1.05
CA ILE A 154 0.22 -3.63 -0.55
C ILE A 154 0.90 -4.21 0.69
N ILE A 155 2.23 -4.29 0.67
CA ILE A 155 3.04 -4.78 1.78
C ILE A 155 3.82 -3.60 2.35
N ASP A 156 3.42 -3.14 3.53
CA ASP A 156 4.14 -2.15 4.33
C ASP A 156 5.20 -2.83 5.20
N GLU A 157 6.26 -2.09 5.50
CA GLU A 157 7.43 -2.56 6.29
C GLU A 157 7.98 -3.91 5.79
N PHE A 158 8.22 -4.02 4.48
CA PHE A 158 8.78 -5.23 3.85
C PHE A 158 10.12 -5.66 4.42
N ASP A 159 10.87 -4.72 5.00
CA ASP A 159 12.11 -4.98 5.73
C ASP A 159 11.92 -5.90 6.97
N GLY A 160 10.68 -6.13 7.38
CA GLY A 160 10.30 -7.05 8.45
C GLY A 160 10.29 -8.53 8.04
N ILE A 161 10.44 -8.89 6.77
CA ILE A 161 10.50 -10.31 6.37
C ILE A 161 11.84 -10.94 6.81
N PRO A 162 11.83 -12.13 7.44
CA PRO A 162 13.04 -12.88 7.74
C PRO A 162 13.88 -13.18 6.48
N GLN A 163 15.21 -13.04 6.59
CA GLN A 163 16.14 -13.31 5.48
C GLN A 163 16.05 -14.74 4.94
N THR A 164 15.67 -15.70 5.80
CA THR A 164 15.48 -17.10 5.43
C THR A 164 14.24 -17.35 4.57
N VAL A 165 13.31 -16.39 4.48
CA VAL A 165 12.01 -16.55 3.80
C VAL A 165 11.89 -15.64 2.59
N VAL A 166 12.47 -14.44 2.65
CA VAL A 166 12.29 -13.40 1.62
C VAL A 166 12.75 -13.85 0.23
N SER A 167 13.82 -14.65 0.11
CA SER A 167 14.29 -15.15 -1.19
C SER A 167 13.22 -16.01 -1.88
N ASP A 168 12.72 -17.03 -1.19
CA ASP A 168 11.66 -17.92 -1.67
C ASP A 168 10.35 -17.18 -1.93
N PHE A 169 10.03 -16.21 -1.06
CA PHE A 169 8.87 -15.35 -1.21
C PHE A 169 8.93 -14.54 -2.52
N LEU A 170 10.08 -13.91 -2.81
CA LEU A 170 10.28 -13.15 -4.05
C LEU A 170 10.25 -14.05 -5.30
N HIS A 171 10.79 -15.26 -5.22
CA HIS A 171 10.71 -16.24 -6.31
C HIS A 171 9.26 -16.60 -6.65
N SER A 172 8.41 -16.86 -5.66
CA SER A 172 6.98 -17.13 -5.88
C SER A 172 6.29 -15.94 -6.53
N LEU A 173 6.52 -14.72 -6.04
CA LEU A 173 5.98 -13.50 -6.62
C LEU A 173 6.42 -13.30 -8.08
N ARG A 174 7.68 -13.63 -8.40
CA ARG A 174 8.19 -13.56 -9.78
C ARG A 174 7.51 -14.55 -10.69
N ARG A 175 7.28 -15.77 -10.21
CA ARG A 175 6.57 -16.78 -10.98
C ARG A 175 5.12 -16.36 -11.26
N ILE A 176 4.45 -15.73 -10.30
CA ILE A 176 3.12 -15.13 -10.49
C ILE A 176 3.17 -13.99 -11.51
N TYR A 177 4.14 -13.08 -11.39
CA TYR A 177 4.24 -11.96 -12.33
C TYR A 177 4.42 -12.42 -13.79
N LEU A 178 5.13 -13.53 -14.00
CA LEU A 178 5.38 -14.12 -15.32
C LEU A 178 4.24 -14.98 -15.86
N SER A 179 3.19 -15.29 -15.09
CA SER A 179 2.14 -16.23 -15.48
C SER A 179 1.10 -15.68 -16.49
N GLY A 180 1.27 -14.42 -16.93
CA GLY A 180 0.36 -13.75 -17.88
C GLY A 180 -0.63 -12.80 -17.20
N VAL A 181 -1.01 -11.72 -17.88
CA VAL A 181 -1.77 -10.60 -17.29
C VAL A 181 -3.22 -10.96 -16.92
N ASP A 182 -3.81 -11.93 -17.61
CA ASP A 182 -5.24 -12.28 -17.48
C ASP A 182 -5.51 -13.28 -16.34
N SER A 183 -4.52 -14.07 -15.92
CA SER A 183 -4.65 -15.11 -14.89
C SER A 183 -3.79 -14.87 -13.64
N ARG A 184 -2.99 -13.79 -13.61
CA ARG A 184 -2.10 -13.51 -12.48
C ARG A 184 -2.87 -13.09 -11.22
N CYS A 185 -2.49 -13.69 -10.10
CA CYS A 185 -2.92 -13.27 -8.78
C CYS A 185 -1.75 -13.37 -7.79
N PRO A 186 -1.35 -12.25 -7.14
CA PRO A 186 -1.93 -10.90 -7.27
C PRO A 186 -1.67 -10.23 -8.62
N PHE A 187 -2.64 -9.43 -9.08
CA PHE A 187 -2.57 -8.66 -10.32
C PHE A 187 -1.54 -7.53 -10.23
N SER A 188 -1.49 -6.85 -9.09
CA SER A 188 -0.52 -5.80 -8.78
C SER A 188 -0.01 -5.98 -7.36
N LEU A 189 1.25 -5.62 -7.15
CA LEU A 189 1.89 -5.69 -5.85
C LEU A 189 2.65 -4.39 -5.60
N GLY A 190 2.33 -3.69 -4.50
CA GLY A 190 3.07 -2.56 -3.99
C GLY A 190 3.88 -2.98 -2.76
N ILE A 191 5.19 -2.82 -2.80
CA ILE A 191 6.06 -3.09 -1.64
C ILE A 191 6.65 -1.80 -1.12
N VAL A 192 6.66 -1.66 0.19
CA VAL A 192 7.13 -0.47 0.87
C VAL A 192 8.23 -0.85 1.85
N GLY A 193 9.39 -0.22 1.69
CA GLY A 193 10.56 -0.48 2.52
C GLY A 193 11.38 0.78 2.75
N VAL A 194 12.16 0.76 3.82
CA VAL A 194 13.13 1.81 4.14
C VAL A 194 14.48 1.48 3.48
N LYS A 195 14.84 0.19 3.43
CA LYS A 195 16.03 -0.25 2.70
C LYS A 195 15.70 -0.43 1.23
N SER A 196 16.63 -0.05 0.36
CA SER A 196 16.46 -0.39 -1.04
C SER A 196 16.47 -1.90 -1.20
N ILE A 197 15.54 -2.47 -1.98
CA ILE A 197 15.58 -3.88 -2.38
C ILE A 197 16.92 -4.19 -3.08
N THR A 198 17.62 -3.18 -3.62
CA THR A 198 18.98 -3.30 -4.15
C THR A 198 20.09 -3.40 -3.09
N GLN A 199 19.86 -2.89 -1.87
CA GLN A 199 20.78 -3.02 -0.73
C GLN A 199 20.55 -4.30 0.07
N LEU A 200 19.36 -4.86 -0.02
CA LEU A 200 19.17 -6.27 0.26
C LEU A 200 19.90 -6.99 -0.90
N ASN A 201 21.01 -7.66 -0.64
CA ASN A 201 21.84 -8.36 -1.64
C ASN A 201 21.11 -9.55 -2.30
N TYR A 202 19.85 -9.38 -2.71
CA TYR A 202 19.11 -10.35 -3.48
C TYR A 202 19.53 -10.20 -4.93
N ASP A 203 19.95 -11.33 -5.48
CA ASP A 203 20.40 -11.42 -6.84
C ASP A 203 19.32 -10.84 -7.77
N ARG A 204 19.71 -9.91 -8.65
CA ARG A 204 18.76 -9.21 -9.55
C ARG A 204 17.98 -10.19 -10.44
N SER A 205 18.46 -11.42 -10.55
CA SER A 205 17.84 -12.57 -11.22
C SER A 205 16.62 -13.16 -10.49
N ILE A 206 16.39 -12.83 -9.22
CA ILE A 206 15.37 -13.44 -8.35
C ILE A 206 14.18 -12.50 -8.13
N SER A 207 14.43 -11.19 -8.13
CA SER A 207 13.38 -10.21 -7.86
C SER A 207 12.30 -10.20 -8.97
N PRO A 208 11.00 -10.20 -8.61
CA PRO A 208 9.91 -9.87 -9.53
C PRO A 208 9.89 -8.39 -9.89
N PHE A 209 10.47 -7.56 -9.01
CA PHE A 209 10.66 -6.14 -9.20
C PHE A 209 11.87 -5.95 -10.10
N ASN A 210 11.63 -5.98 -11.41
CA ASN A 210 12.63 -5.50 -12.34
C ASN A 210 12.89 -4.02 -12.02
N ILE A 211 14.16 -3.60 -12.06
CA ILE A 211 14.74 -2.40 -11.40
C ILE A 211 14.25 -1.04 -11.97
N GLN A 212 13.06 -0.96 -12.58
CA GLN A 212 12.63 0.23 -13.33
C GLN A 212 11.30 0.84 -12.89
N ASP A 213 10.51 0.19 -12.03
CA ASP A 213 9.28 0.78 -11.46
C ASP A 213 9.44 1.17 -9.98
N GLU A 214 10.51 1.90 -9.71
CA GLU A 214 10.67 2.61 -8.45
C GLU A 214 9.70 3.79 -8.40
N PHE A 215 8.92 3.86 -7.32
CA PHE A 215 8.01 4.96 -7.06
C PHE A 215 8.49 5.71 -5.82
N ALA A 216 8.99 6.92 -6.04
CA ALA A 216 9.43 7.79 -4.96
C ALA A 216 8.24 8.58 -4.41
N LEU A 217 8.16 8.67 -3.09
CA LEU A 217 7.30 9.63 -2.40
C LEU A 217 8.15 10.85 -2.01
N PRO A 218 8.19 11.93 -2.82
CA PRO A 218 9.05 13.05 -2.56
C PRO A 218 8.64 13.81 -1.28
N ASN A 219 9.56 14.65 -0.81
CA ASN A 219 9.27 15.69 0.16
C ASN A 219 8.30 16.73 -0.44
N PHE A 220 7.63 17.48 0.42
CA PHE A 220 6.72 18.52 -0.02
C PHE A 220 7.44 19.63 -0.79
N THR A 221 6.85 20.04 -1.90
CA THR A 221 7.26 21.27 -2.59
C THR A 221 6.89 22.50 -1.76
N LEU A 222 7.44 23.66 -2.12
CA LEU A 222 7.10 24.91 -1.44
C LEU A 222 5.59 25.20 -1.53
N GLU A 223 5.00 24.92 -2.68
CA GLU A 223 3.57 25.10 -2.96
C GLU A 223 2.71 24.19 -2.08
N GLN A 224 3.14 22.94 -1.88
CA GLN A 224 2.47 21.99 -0.99
C GLN A 224 2.58 22.40 0.49
N VAL A 225 3.71 22.95 0.92
CA VAL A 225 3.85 23.50 2.28
C VAL A 225 2.93 24.72 2.46
N GLN A 226 2.85 25.58 1.44
CA GLN A 226 1.94 26.72 1.44
C GLN A 226 0.47 26.29 1.49
N GLU A 227 0.08 25.29 0.70
CA GLU A 227 -1.26 24.69 0.75
C GLU A 227 -1.60 24.17 2.15
N LEU A 228 -0.67 23.46 2.79
CA LEU A 228 -0.86 22.93 4.13
C LEU A 228 -1.11 24.02 5.18
N LEU A 229 -0.31 25.09 5.17
CA LEU A 229 -0.44 26.22 6.10
C LEU A 229 -1.64 27.13 5.78
N ALA A 230 -2.04 27.20 4.51
CA ALA A 230 -3.25 27.90 4.09
C ALA A 230 -4.50 27.28 4.69
N GLN A 231 -4.60 25.95 4.78
CA GLN A 231 -5.73 25.28 5.43
C GLN A 231 -5.88 25.68 6.91
N TYR A 232 -4.76 25.86 7.64
CA TYR A 232 -4.79 26.37 9.00
C TYR A 232 -5.20 27.84 9.05
N THR A 233 -4.65 28.65 8.15
CA THR A 233 -4.97 30.09 8.05
C THR A 233 -6.45 30.31 7.80
N GLU A 234 -7.06 29.51 6.93
CA GLU A 234 -8.50 29.54 6.63
C GLU A 234 -9.34 29.13 7.85
N ALA A 235 -8.89 28.14 8.62
CA ALA A 235 -9.64 27.62 9.77
C ALA A 235 -9.54 28.51 11.03
N VAL A 236 -8.41 29.21 11.23
CA VAL A 236 -8.11 29.94 12.48
C VAL A 236 -8.03 31.45 12.26
N GLY A 237 -7.83 31.91 11.02
CA GLY A 237 -7.66 33.33 10.68
C GLY A 237 -6.26 33.88 10.93
N GLN A 238 -5.33 33.09 11.50
CA GLN A 238 -3.94 33.50 11.71
C GLN A 238 -3.11 33.21 10.45
N VAL A 239 -2.61 34.28 9.82
CA VAL A 239 -1.84 34.22 8.58
C VAL A 239 -0.37 33.96 8.84
N PHE A 240 0.22 33.04 8.07
CA PHE A 240 1.67 32.89 7.99
C PHE A 240 2.26 33.84 6.94
N ALA A 241 3.22 34.67 7.35
CA ALA A 241 3.94 35.53 6.42
C ALA A 241 4.69 34.67 5.37
N PRO A 242 4.71 35.07 4.08
CA PRO A 242 5.36 34.31 3.01
C PRO A 242 6.85 33.97 3.30
N GLU A 243 7.54 34.85 4.01
CA GLU A 243 8.94 34.67 4.43
C GLU A 243 9.10 33.51 5.41
N VAL A 244 8.13 33.31 6.31
CA VAL A 244 8.11 32.20 7.27
C VAL A 244 7.91 30.88 6.54
N ILE A 245 7.00 30.83 5.56
CA ILE A 245 6.73 29.64 4.75
C ILE A 245 8.00 29.24 3.97
N LYS A 246 8.66 30.21 3.33
CA LYS A 246 9.93 29.98 2.61
C LYS A 246 11.04 29.52 3.55
N ALA A 247 11.18 30.12 4.73
CA ALA A 247 12.17 29.73 5.71
C ALA A 247 11.92 28.30 6.23
N LEU A 248 10.66 27.96 6.52
CA LEU A 248 10.26 26.63 6.97
C LEU A 248 10.59 25.57 5.90
N HIS A 249 10.23 25.81 4.64
CA HIS A 249 10.58 24.90 3.54
C HIS A 249 12.10 24.74 3.38
N ARG A 250 12.85 25.85 3.41
CA ARG A 250 14.33 25.84 3.31
C ARG A 250 14.99 25.03 4.42
N GLN A 251 14.52 25.15 5.66
CA GLN A 251 15.11 24.46 6.82
C GLN A 251 14.73 22.99 6.91
N THR A 252 13.52 22.65 6.46
CA THR A 252 13.00 21.26 6.53
C THR A 252 13.23 20.47 5.25
N ALA A 253 13.66 21.13 4.16
CA ALA A 253 13.70 20.59 2.81
C ALA A 253 12.37 19.92 2.39
N GLY A 254 11.24 20.41 2.92
CA GLY A 254 9.91 19.87 2.67
C GLY A 254 9.60 18.52 3.33
N GLN A 255 10.44 18.03 4.26
CA GLN A 255 10.20 16.73 4.89
C GLN A 255 8.85 16.75 5.64
N PRO A 256 7.91 15.81 5.36
CA PRO A 256 6.54 15.91 5.84
C PRO A 256 6.40 16.03 7.36
N PHE A 257 7.12 15.22 8.13
CA PHE A 257 7.09 15.24 9.58
C PHE A 257 7.63 16.56 10.14
N LEU A 258 8.78 17.04 9.66
CA LEU A 258 9.40 18.29 10.10
C LEU A 258 8.51 19.47 9.78
N VAL A 259 8.00 19.57 8.54
CA VAL A 259 7.07 20.63 8.15
C VAL A 259 5.87 20.67 9.09
N THR A 260 5.24 19.52 9.30
CA THR A 260 4.04 19.40 10.14
C THR A 260 4.34 19.67 11.61
N ARG A 261 5.51 19.25 12.10
CA ARG A 261 5.95 19.48 13.48
C ARG A 261 6.28 20.95 13.73
N PHE A 262 6.94 21.62 12.79
CA PHE A 262 7.19 23.06 12.88
C PHE A 262 5.88 23.84 12.86
N ALA A 263 4.94 23.48 11.98
CA ALA A 263 3.61 24.08 11.96
C ALA A 263 2.93 23.93 13.33
N GLN A 264 2.94 22.73 13.92
CA GLN A 264 2.39 22.48 15.25
C GLN A 264 3.06 23.29 16.39
N ILE A 265 4.34 23.65 16.26
CA ILE A 265 5.04 24.46 17.27
C ILE A 265 4.68 25.94 17.13
N LEU A 266 4.37 26.39 15.92
CA LEU A 266 4.06 27.78 15.60
C LEU A 266 2.58 28.14 15.80
N THR A 267 1.72 27.16 16.08
CA THR A 267 0.26 27.30 16.22
C THR A 267 -0.25 26.68 17.51
#